data_AF-E4WXC9-F1
#
_entry.id   AF-E4WXC9-F1
#
_cell.length_a   1.000
_cell.length_b   1.000
_cell.length_c   1.000
_cell.angle_alpha   90.00
_cell.angle_beta   90.00
_cell.angle_gamma   90.00
#
_symmetry.space_group_name_H-M   'P 1'
#
loop_
_entity.id
_entity.type
_entity.pdbx_description
1 polymer ?
#
loop_
_entity_poly.entity_id
_entity_poly.type
_entity_poly.pdbx_seq_one_letter_code
_entity_poly.pdbx_strand_id
1 'polypeptide(L)'
;MPGVRHTGFSTRHRCTRSGTIRSRISIPPISKHRMRSLTNASMYSDCQAVAERMNVPVKNWKDEFKSCFKLLENDDWANQTWVSKTISILMVPFYIGGRWTIPQLPINNDKRQAVWNKPLAMIQAFLVPIVFCVFLYQYRMPAFGPLPRIALSVIIGFGLSLLVGLTTDLQKPPKYWCIFPFVGFGTGMLWIYIEANEILNILTALGTFWNVSNAVMGLTFLGWANNVGDFVADLTIAKEGQSRCAFSAAFAGPPLYLLASVGLACFVTSAANGFTDIPINIQNVEIVLFICVIVCAMASLLPLVFRRFHADRFVAICLIVAYLFAFVISLLTGLEILWPPTASSPSSSQQ
;
A
#
# COMPACT_ATOMS: atom_id res chain seq x y z
N MET A 1 -3.48 -36.16 -61.86
CA MET A 1 -3.86 -34.75 -61.64
C MET A 1 -2.88 -34.14 -60.64
N PRO A 2 -2.42 -32.91 -60.90
CA PRO A 2 -1.20 -32.28 -60.38
C PRO A 2 -1.44 -31.67 -58.99
N GLY A 3 -0.50 -31.13 -58.22
CA GLY A 3 0.89 -30.75 -58.43
C GLY A 3 1.23 -29.71 -57.36
N VAL A 4 2.29 -29.97 -56.59
CA VAL A 4 2.95 -29.02 -55.69
C VAL A 4 3.67 -27.96 -56.53
N ARG A 5 3.66 -26.67 -56.12
CA ARG A 5 4.80 -25.72 -56.12
C ARG A 5 4.41 -24.29 -55.72
N HIS A 6 5.19 -23.74 -54.75
CA HIS A 6 5.80 -22.39 -54.62
C HIS A 6 4.93 -21.13 -54.81
N THR A 7 5.07 -19.98 -54.13
CA THR A 7 6.17 -19.18 -53.53
C THR A 7 5.47 -18.12 -52.63
N GLY A 8 5.87 -17.84 -51.39
CA GLY A 8 6.87 -16.82 -51.04
C GLY A 8 6.55 -15.41 -51.59
N PHE A 9 6.24 -14.41 -50.74
CA PHE A 9 6.82 -13.05 -50.82
C PHE A 9 6.41 -12.17 -49.62
N SER A 10 7.41 -11.60 -48.96
CA SER A 10 7.27 -10.54 -47.96
C SER A 10 7.16 -9.18 -48.66
N THR A 11 6.32 -8.28 -48.17
CA THR A 11 6.42 -6.85 -48.53
C THR A 11 6.04 -5.95 -47.36
N ARG A 12 7.05 -5.25 -46.83
CA ARG A 12 6.94 -3.99 -46.08
C ARG A 12 6.35 -2.89 -46.99
N HIS A 13 5.43 -2.09 -46.47
CA HIS A 13 5.16 -0.72 -46.95
C HIS A 13 4.95 0.16 -45.71
N ARG A 14 5.95 0.90 -45.23
CA ARG A 14 6.42 2.24 -45.65
C ARG A 14 5.28 3.25 -45.85
N CYS A 15 5.21 4.15 -44.86
CA CYS A 15 4.45 5.39 -44.83
C CYS A 15 4.86 6.32 -46.00
N THR A 16 3.89 6.89 -46.71
CA THR A 16 4.09 7.99 -47.65
C THR A 16 3.04 9.09 -47.47
N ARG A 17 3.47 10.29 -47.83
CA ARG A 17 2.99 11.62 -47.50
C ARG A 17 1.90 12.08 -48.49
N SER A 18 0.95 12.89 -48.00
CA SER A 18 0.18 13.90 -48.73
C SER A 18 -0.96 13.43 -49.67
N GLY A 19 -2.19 13.80 -49.32
CA GLY A 19 -3.39 13.65 -50.17
C GLY A 19 -4.52 14.57 -49.70
N THR A 20 -4.47 15.83 -50.11
CA THR A 20 -5.47 16.87 -49.82
C THR A 20 -6.74 16.63 -50.65
N ILE A 21 -7.91 16.46 -50.02
CA ILE A 21 -9.21 16.54 -50.69
C ILE A 21 -9.94 17.79 -50.16
N ARG A 22 -10.14 18.76 -51.06
CA ARG A 22 -10.77 20.06 -50.78
C ARG A 22 -12.14 20.10 -51.45
N SER A 23 -13.22 19.89 -50.71
CA SER A 23 -14.59 20.15 -51.18
C SER A 23 -14.99 21.59 -50.82
N ARG A 24 -15.37 22.38 -51.82
CA ARG A 24 -15.92 23.73 -51.65
C ARG A 24 -17.41 23.61 -51.32
N ILE A 25 -17.82 24.12 -50.15
CA ILE A 25 -19.21 24.45 -49.84
C ILE A 25 -19.27 25.96 -49.69
N SER A 26 -20.01 26.63 -50.58
CA SER A 26 -20.26 28.07 -50.55
C SER A 26 -21.41 28.40 -49.61
N ILE A 27 -21.11 29.07 -48.50
CA ILE A 27 -22.10 29.56 -47.52
C ILE A 27 -22.26 31.08 -47.72
N PRO A 28 -23.49 31.64 -47.81
CA PRO A 28 -23.69 33.09 -47.94
C PRO A 28 -23.27 33.83 -46.66
N PRO A 29 -22.84 35.11 -46.74
CA PRO A 29 -22.29 35.82 -45.60
C PRO A 29 -23.38 36.19 -44.59
N ILE A 30 -23.44 35.45 -43.48
CA ILE A 30 -24.27 35.79 -42.32
C ILE A 30 -23.59 36.93 -41.54
N SER A 31 -24.33 38.00 -41.24
CA SER A 31 -23.79 39.17 -40.56
C SER A 31 -23.20 38.82 -39.18
N LYS A 32 -22.01 39.38 -38.88
CA LYS A 32 -21.23 39.09 -37.65
C LYS A 32 -22.01 39.28 -36.35
N HIS A 33 -23.01 40.16 -36.34
CA HIS A 33 -23.86 40.40 -35.17
C HIS A 33 -24.88 39.28 -34.91
N ARG A 34 -25.41 38.63 -35.95
CA ARG A 34 -26.36 37.52 -35.80
C ARG A 34 -25.66 36.21 -35.41
N MET A 35 -24.40 36.03 -35.83
CA MET A 35 -23.58 34.90 -35.39
C MET A 35 -23.26 34.99 -33.89
N ARG A 36 -22.98 36.17 -33.33
CA ARG A 36 -22.64 36.33 -31.91
C ARG A 36 -23.81 36.07 -30.95
N SER A 37 -25.04 36.43 -31.32
CA SER A 37 -26.20 36.14 -30.46
C SER A 37 -26.59 34.66 -30.50
N LEU A 38 -26.48 34.01 -31.67
CA LEU A 38 -26.70 32.57 -31.82
C LEU A 38 -25.60 31.74 -31.16
N THR A 39 -24.32 32.12 -31.28
CA THR A 39 -23.22 31.39 -30.62
C THR A 39 -23.26 31.51 -29.10
N ASN A 40 -23.61 32.67 -28.53
CA ASN A 40 -23.69 32.77 -27.07
C ASN A 40 -24.88 32.00 -26.50
N ALA A 41 -26.04 32.01 -27.18
CA ALA A 41 -27.21 31.25 -26.74
C ALA A 41 -27.05 29.73 -26.97
N SER A 42 -26.50 29.32 -28.12
CA SER A 42 -26.28 27.90 -28.43
C SER A 42 -25.15 27.31 -27.60
N MET A 43 -24.09 28.07 -27.31
CA MET A 43 -22.97 27.60 -26.49
C MET A 43 -23.36 27.50 -25.01
N TYR A 44 -24.31 28.32 -24.53
CA TYR A 44 -24.87 28.15 -23.19
C TYR A 44 -25.81 26.95 -23.10
N SER A 45 -26.67 26.74 -24.11
CA SER A 45 -27.54 25.56 -24.19
C SER A 45 -26.76 24.26 -24.41
N ASP A 46 -25.66 24.30 -25.16
CA ASP A 46 -24.77 23.15 -25.38
C ASP A 46 -23.93 22.87 -24.12
N CYS A 47 -23.48 23.89 -23.39
CA CYS A 47 -22.85 23.68 -22.08
C CYS A 47 -23.84 23.11 -21.05
N GLN A 48 -25.11 23.54 -21.04
CA GLN A 48 -26.15 22.95 -20.20
C GLN A 48 -26.49 21.51 -20.63
N ALA A 49 -26.61 21.24 -21.93
CA ALA A 49 -26.90 19.89 -22.45
C ALA A 49 -25.71 18.92 -22.28
N VAL A 50 -24.47 19.41 -22.31
CA VAL A 50 -23.26 18.62 -22.00
C VAL A 50 -23.12 18.41 -20.48
N ALA A 51 -23.50 19.39 -19.65
CA ALA A 51 -23.59 19.24 -18.20
C ALA A 51 -24.74 18.31 -17.75
N GLU A 52 -25.85 18.25 -18.49
CA GLU A 52 -26.91 17.25 -18.29
C GLU A 52 -26.48 15.86 -18.78
N ARG A 53 -25.65 15.77 -19.82
CA ARG A 53 -25.07 14.49 -20.32
C ARG A 53 -23.96 13.95 -19.43
N MET A 54 -23.19 14.81 -18.77
CA MET A 54 -22.25 14.44 -17.72
C MET A 54 -22.98 14.55 -16.39
N ASN A 55 -23.70 13.50 -15.99
CA ASN A 55 -24.47 13.38 -14.76
C ASN A 55 -23.61 13.53 -13.48
N VAL A 56 -22.93 14.68 -13.31
CA VAL A 56 -22.15 15.06 -12.14
C VAL A 56 -23.16 15.73 -11.21
N PRO A 57 -23.60 15.04 -10.14
CA PRO A 57 -24.59 15.60 -9.24
C PRO A 57 -24.07 16.91 -8.66
N VAL A 58 -24.92 17.93 -8.62
CA VAL A 58 -24.59 19.20 -7.97
C VAL A 58 -24.34 18.92 -6.49
N LYS A 59 -23.08 19.03 -6.08
CA LYS A 59 -22.63 18.74 -4.72
C LYS A 59 -23.15 19.77 -3.71
N ASN A 60 -23.89 19.29 -2.71
CA ASN A 60 -24.31 20.09 -1.56
C ASN A 60 -23.35 19.90 -0.39
N TRP A 61 -23.08 20.96 0.37
CA TRP A 61 -22.18 20.90 1.52
C TRP A 61 -22.61 19.85 2.57
N LYS A 62 -23.91 19.76 2.86
CA LYS A 62 -24.45 18.80 3.86
C LYS A 62 -24.29 17.36 3.41
N ASP A 63 -24.47 17.08 2.12
CA ASP A 63 -24.38 15.74 1.56
C ASP A 63 -22.92 15.30 1.42
N GLU A 64 -22.03 16.21 1.04
CA GLU A 64 -20.58 16.00 1.03
C GLU A 64 -20.00 15.82 2.46
N PHE A 65 -20.51 16.57 3.43
CA PHE A 65 -20.09 16.38 4.82
C PHE A 65 -20.57 15.02 5.36
N LYS A 66 -21.80 14.60 5.05
CA LYS A 66 -22.29 13.26 5.40
C LYS A 66 -21.49 12.16 4.70
N SER A 67 -21.03 12.39 3.46
CA SER A 67 -20.20 11.42 2.73
C SER A 67 -18.80 11.25 3.34
N CYS A 68 -18.31 12.20 4.15
CA CYS A 68 -17.10 12.03 4.96
C CYS A 68 -17.25 10.91 6.00
N PHE A 69 -18.47 10.65 6.47
CA PHE A 69 -18.80 9.63 7.47
C PHE A 69 -19.48 8.40 6.87
N LYS A 70 -19.75 8.39 5.56
CA LYS A 70 -20.34 7.24 4.87
C LYS A 70 -19.23 6.21 4.64
N LEU A 71 -19.20 5.21 5.51
CA LEU A 71 -18.06 4.29 5.70
C LEU A 71 -18.21 2.94 5.03
N LEU A 72 -19.46 2.52 4.81
CA LEU A 72 -19.78 1.33 4.04
C LEU A 72 -20.74 1.70 2.93
N GLU A 73 -20.42 1.25 1.73
CA GLU A 73 -21.37 1.24 0.63
C GLU A 73 -22.42 0.15 0.95
N ASN A 74 -23.69 0.55 1.02
CA ASN A 74 -24.77 -0.32 1.49
C ASN A 74 -24.93 -1.59 0.62
N ASP A 75 -24.56 -1.50 -0.65
CA ASP A 75 -24.71 -2.59 -1.62
C ASP A 75 -23.68 -3.72 -1.37
N ASP A 76 -22.46 -3.37 -0.94
CA ASP A 76 -21.44 -4.35 -0.57
C ASP A 76 -21.75 -5.01 0.78
N TRP A 77 -22.33 -4.26 1.72
CA TRP A 77 -22.70 -4.78 3.03
C TRP A 77 -23.77 -5.86 2.97
N ALA A 78 -24.74 -5.74 2.07
CA ALA A 78 -25.84 -6.70 1.96
C ALA A 78 -25.35 -8.11 1.58
N ASN A 79 -24.35 -8.19 0.69
CA ASN A 79 -23.85 -9.44 0.11
C ASN A 79 -22.72 -10.10 0.93
N GLN A 80 -22.27 -9.49 2.03
CA GLN A 80 -21.17 -10.01 2.84
C GLN A 80 -21.60 -11.11 3.82
N THR A 81 -20.70 -12.07 4.03
CA THR A 81 -20.83 -13.10 5.08
C THR A 81 -20.76 -12.46 6.47
N TRP A 82 -21.32 -13.15 7.49
CA TRP A 82 -21.32 -12.65 8.87
C TRP A 82 -19.91 -12.39 9.44
N VAL A 83 -18.93 -13.20 9.03
CA VAL A 83 -17.51 -13.02 9.40
C VAL A 83 -16.97 -11.74 8.78
N SER A 84 -17.19 -11.53 7.48
CA SER A 84 -16.77 -10.31 6.78
C SER A 84 -17.40 -9.06 7.42
N LYS A 85 -18.70 -9.13 7.77
CA LYS A 85 -19.39 -8.04 8.45
C LYS A 85 -18.76 -7.66 9.78
N THR A 86 -18.40 -8.67 10.58
CA THR A 86 -17.77 -8.47 11.89
C THR A 86 -16.39 -7.83 11.74
N ILE A 87 -15.57 -8.32 10.79
CA ILE A 87 -14.25 -7.76 10.50
C ILE A 87 -14.37 -6.32 10.00
N SER A 88 -15.32 -6.04 9.10
CA SER A 88 -15.56 -4.69 8.60
C SER A 88 -15.94 -3.73 9.72
N ILE A 89 -16.83 -4.12 10.65
CA ILE A 89 -17.17 -3.29 11.82
C ILE A 89 -15.94 -3.00 12.68
N LEU A 90 -15.10 -4.01 12.94
CA LEU A 90 -13.88 -3.83 13.72
C LEU A 90 -12.87 -2.89 13.04
N MET A 91 -12.81 -2.92 11.70
CA MET A 91 -11.91 -2.10 10.88
C MET A 91 -12.43 -0.68 10.62
N VAL A 92 -13.73 -0.41 10.84
CA VAL A 92 -14.34 0.92 10.68
C VAL A 92 -13.54 2.06 11.33
N PRO A 93 -13.14 2.01 12.62
CA PRO A 93 -12.38 3.10 13.24
C PRO A 93 -11.04 3.39 12.54
N PHE A 94 -10.32 2.36 12.11
CA PHE A 94 -9.08 2.50 11.37
C PHE A 94 -9.32 3.10 9.98
N TYR A 95 -10.37 2.64 9.29
CA TYR A 95 -10.75 3.17 7.98
C TYR A 95 -11.20 4.64 8.04
N ILE A 96 -11.94 5.04 9.09
CA ILE A 96 -12.28 6.44 9.36
C ILE A 96 -11.01 7.28 9.50
N GLY A 97 -10.09 6.83 10.38
CA GLY A 97 -8.83 7.52 10.63
C GLY A 97 -8.01 7.71 9.37
N GLY A 98 -7.83 6.64 8.59
CA GLY A 98 -7.18 6.70 7.27
C GLY A 98 -7.89 7.65 6.31
N ARG A 99 -9.21 7.54 6.16
CA ARG A 99 -9.99 8.39 5.23
C ARG A 99 -9.90 9.89 5.56
N TRP A 100 -9.86 10.25 6.84
CA TRP A 100 -9.76 11.65 7.27
C TRP A 100 -8.35 12.23 7.21
N THR A 101 -7.32 11.40 7.07
CA THR A 101 -5.92 11.83 7.10
C THR A 101 -5.22 11.64 5.76
N ILE A 102 -5.70 10.72 4.91
CA ILE A 102 -5.14 10.41 3.61
C ILE A 102 -6.00 11.06 2.51
N PRO A 103 -5.48 12.09 1.82
CA PRO A 103 -6.04 12.63 0.59
C PRO A 103 -6.56 11.58 -0.40
N GLN A 104 -7.81 11.72 -0.82
CA GLN A 104 -8.40 10.82 -1.82
C GLN A 104 -7.87 11.12 -3.22
N LEU A 105 -7.44 10.07 -3.90
CA LEU A 105 -6.78 10.15 -5.21
C LEU A 105 -7.62 9.48 -6.29
N PRO A 106 -8.12 10.22 -7.29
CA PRO A 106 -8.78 9.63 -8.43
C PRO A 106 -7.73 8.97 -9.33
N ILE A 107 -7.99 7.71 -9.70
CA ILE A 107 -7.12 6.92 -10.58
C ILE A 107 -7.04 7.54 -11.98
N ASN A 108 -8.12 8.19 -12.46
CA ASN A 108 -8.21 8.83 -13.78
C ASN A 108 -8.58 10.31 -13.70
N ASN A 109 -8.07 11.09 -14.66
CA ASN A 109 -8.32 12.53 -14.78
C ASN A 109 -9.81 12.87 -14.94
N ASP A 110 -10.56 12.01 -15.61
CA ASP A 110 -11.98 12.24 -15.93
C ASP A 110 -12.89 12.11 -14.70
N LYS A 111 -12.42 11.39 -13.65
CA LYS A 111 -13.17 11.19 -12.40
C LYS A 111 -12.80 12.19 -11.30
N ARG A 112 -11.93 13.17 -11.57
CA ARG A 112 -11.46 14.14 -10.57
C ARG A 112 -12.59 14.93 -9.91
N GLN A 113 -13.57 15.37 -10.71
CA GLN A 113 -14.70 16.15 -10.21
C GLN A 113 -15.67 15.30 -9.39
N ALA A 114 -15.85 14.03 -9.75
CA ALA A 114 -16.70 13.10 -9.02
C ALA A 114 -16.13 12.75 -7.64
N VAL A 115 -14.82 12.50 -7.54
CA VAL A 115 -14.14 12.12 -6.28
C VAL A 115 -13.87 13.32 -5.36
N TRP A 116 -13.80 14.54 -5.89
CA TRP A 116 -13.47 15.72 -5.09
C TRP A 116 -14.51 16.02 -4.00
N ASN A 117 -14.11 15.96 -2.73
CA ASN A 117 -14.94 16.35 -1.61
C ASN A 117 -14.24 17.48 -0.83
N LYS A 118 -14.80 18.69 -0.89
CA LYS A 118 -14.23 19.88 -0.23
C LYS A 118 -14.19 19.77 1.30
N PRO A 119 -15.28 19.44 2.02
CA PRO A 119 -15.20 19.28 3.47
C PRO A 119 -14.22 18.19 3.90
N LEU A 120 -14.11 17.09 3.14
CA LEU A 120 -13.11 16.06 3.42
C LEU A 120 -11.68 16.59 3.26
N ALA A 121 -11.41 17.35 2.19
CA ALA A 121 -10.09 17.95 1.97
C ALA A 121 -9.70 18.96 3.06
N MET A 122 -10.65 19.69 3.63
CA MET A 122 -10.42 20.59 4.77
C MET A 122 -10.08 19.81 6.05
N ILE A 123 -10.83 18.75 6.34
CA ILE A 123 -10.55 17.84 7.46
C ILE A 123 -9.15 17.23 7.31
N GLN A 124 -8.81 16.76 6.11
CA GLN A 124 -7.49 16.22 5.79
C GLN A 124 -6.38 17.26 5.98
N ALA A 125 -6.55 18.47 5.44
CA ALA A 125 -5.57 19.55 5.61
C ALA A 125 -5.35 19.93 7.09
N PHE A 126 -6.38 19.80 7.93
CA PHE A 126 -6.27 20.00 9.38
C PHE A 126 -5.56 18.85 10.10
N LEU A 127 -5.90 17.61 9.77
CA LEU A 127 -5.42 16.43 10.50
C LEU A 127 -4.01 15.98 10.10
N VAL A 128 -3.58 16.23 8.85
CA VAL A 128 -2.25 15.81 8.37
C VAL A 128 -1.10 16.33 9.25
N PRO A 129 -1.03 17.63 9.63
CA PRO A 129 0.00 18.13 10.54
C PRO A 129 -0.07 17.50 11.94
N ILE A 130 -1.27 17.11 12.40
CA ILE A 130 -1.46 16.47 13.71
C ILE A 130 -0.87 15.05 13.69
N VAL A 131 -1.15 14.27 12.63
CA VAL A 131 -0.53 12.94 12.45
C VAL A 131 0.99 13.05 12.41
N PHE A 132 1.52 14.06 11.72
CA PHE A 132 2.96 14.31 11.70
C PHE A 132 3.52 14.67 13.08
N CYS A 133 2.76 15.41 13.90
CA CYS A 133 3.13 15.71 15.28
C CYS A 133 3.19 14.45 16.16
N VAL A 134 2.25 13.51 15.98
CA VAL A 134 2.27 12.21 16.67
C VAL A 134 3.55 11.44 16.31
N PHE A 135 3.91 11.42 15.02
CA PHE A 135 5.17 10.82 14.56
C PHE A 135 6.41 11.46 15.19
N LEU A 136 6.47 12.80 15.25
CA LEU A 136 7.59 13.50 15.90
C LEU A 136 7.68 13.24 17.41
N TYR A 137 6.56 12.96 18.06
CA TYR A 137 6.52 12.58 19.47
C TYR A 137 7.14 11.19 19.67
N GLN A 138 6.79 10.25 18.79
CA GLN A 138 7.34 8.89 18.79
C GLN A 138 8.86 8.87 18.63
N TYR A 139 9.41 9.75 17.79
CA TYR A 139 10.87 9.90 17.60
C TYR A 139 11.58 10.70 18.71
N ARG A 140 10.88 11.14 19.76
CA ARG A 140 11.42 11.94 20.87
C ARG A 140 12.26 13.14 20.44
N MET A 141 11.95 13.74 19.29
CA MET A 141 12.68 14.91 18.79
C MET A 141 12.57 16.09 19.78
N PRO A 142 13.58 16.97 19.88
CA PRO A 142 13.50 18.15 20.74
C PRO A 142 12.33 19.04 20.31
N ALA A 143 11.78 19.80 21.27
CA ALA A 143 10.73 20.77 20.98
C ALA A 143 11.26 21.89 20.06
N PHE A 144 10.43 22.35 19.13
CA PHE A 144 10.77 23.49 18.28
C PHE A 144 10.54 24.79 19.06
N GLY A 145 11.55 25.21 19.82
CA GLY A 145 11.50 26.43 20.62
C GLY A 145 10.54 26.33 21.82
N PRO A 146 9.94 27.45 22.27
CA PRO A 146 9.17 27.51 23.51
C PRO A 146 7.73 26.99 23.39
N LEU A 147 7.24 26.70 22.18
CA LEU A 147 5.86 26.28 21.96
C LEU A 147 5.70 24.76 22.05
N PRO A 148 4.61 24.25 22.67
CA PRO A 148 4.31 22.82 22.65
C PRO A 148 4.01 22.35 21.22
N ARG A 149 4.58 21.21 20.83
CA ARG A 149 4.49 20.63 19.47
C ARG A 149 3.05 20.52 18.95
N ILE A 150 2.13 20.11 19.81
CA ILE A 150 0.72 19.96 19.48
C ILE A 150 0.11 21.31 19.09
N ALA A 151 0.40 22.38 19.83
CA ALA A 151 -0.11 23.72 19.50
C ALA A 151 0.40 24.19 18.13
N LEU A 152 1.68 23.95 17.81
CA LEU A 152 2.23 24.26 16.49
C LEU A 152 1.50 23.49 15.38
N SER A 153 1.28 22.18 15.57
CA SER A 153 0.58 21.35 14.59
C SER A 153 -0.87 21.79 14.37
N VAL A 154 -1.57 22.22 15.42
CA VAL A 154 -2.95 22.71 15.35
C VAL A 154 -3.02 24.07 14.65
N ILE A 155 -2.08 24.97 14.93
CA ILE A 155 -2.01 26.29 14.26
C ILE A 155 -1.76 26.10 12.76
N ILE A 156 -0.78 25.26 12.40
CA ILE A 156 -0.46 24.96 11.00
C ILE A 156 -1.65 24.26 10.32
N GLY A 157 -2.25 23.25 10.96
CA GLY A 157 -3.41 22.54 10.43
C GLY A 157 -4.61 23.45 10.22
N PHE A 158 -4.89 24.35 11.15
CA PHE A 158 -5.97 25.33 10.99
C PHE A 158 -5.69 26.29 9.83
N GLY A 159 -4.45 26.79 9.72
CA GLY A 159 -4.03 27.63 8.60
C GLY A 159 -4.18 26.95 7.24
N LEU A 160 -3.75 25.68 7.13
CA LEU A 160 -3.88 24.88 5.90
C LEU A 160 -5.34 24.58 5.56
N SER A 161 -6.16 24.22 6.54
CA SER A 161 -7.60 24.00 6.35
C SER A 161 -8.33 25.26 5.90
N LEU A 162 -8.00 26.42 6.50
CA LEU A 162 -8.55 27.71 6.09
C LEU A 162 -8.12 28.07 4.66
N LEU A 163 -6.85 27.85 4.32
CA LEU A 163 -6.34 28.06 2.96
C LEU A 163 -7.10 27.21 1.95
N VAL A 164 -7.30 25.92 2.21
CA VAL A 164 -8.09 25.02 1.34
C VAL A 164 -9.54 25.50 1.25
N GLY A 165 -10.13 25.92 2.37
CA GLY A 165 -11.49 26.42 2.44
C GLY A 165 -11.73 27.70 1.63
N LEU A 166 -10.76 28.63 1.65
CA LEU A 166 -10.82 29.91 0.94
C LEU A 166 -10.43 29.80 -0.54
N THR A 167 -9.48 28.93 -0.89
CA THR A 167 -8.94 28.84 -2.25
C THR A 167 -9.69 27.89 -3.17
N THR A 168 -10.57 27.04 -2.62
CA THR A 168 -11.15 25.92 -3.38
C THR A 168 -12.67 25.97 -3.46
N ASP A 169 -13.22 25.54 -4.58
CA ASP A 169 -14.66 25.47 -4.83
C ASP A 169 -15.24 24.07 -4.51
N LEU A 170 -16.54 24.01 -4.25
CA LEU A 170 -17.26 22.76 -3.98
C LEU A 170 -17.30 21.81 -5.18
N GLN A 171 -17.44 22.36 -6.40
CA GLN A 171 -17.63 21.56 -7.62
C GLN A 171 -16.32 21.30 -8.38
N LYS A 172 -15.27 22.10 -8.10
CA LYS A 172 -14.06 22.10 -8.90
C LYS A 172 -12.83 21.83 -8.03
N PRO A 173 -11.97 20.85 -8.40
CA PRO A 173 -10.74 20.60 -7.68
C PRO A 173 -9.76 21.79 -7.79
N PRO A 174 -8.88 21.98 -6.79
CA PRO A 174 -7.93 23.08 -6.76
C PRO A 174 -6.84 22.94 -7.83
N LYS A 175 -6.26 24.06 -8.27
CA LYS A 175 -5.17 24.06 -9.29
C LYS A 175 -3.91 23.32 -8.82
N TYR A 176 -3.66 23.30 -7.52
CA TYR A 176 -2.53 22.62 -6.89
C TYR A 176 -2.82 21.14 -6.56
N TRP A 177 -3.76 20.51 -7.27
CA TRP A 177 -4.13 19.10 -7.09
C TRP A 177 -2.94 18.14 -7.09
N CYS A 178 -1.89 18.44 -7.86
CA CYS A 178 -0.70 17.60 -7.97
C CYS A 178 0.02 17.38 -6.63
N ILE A 179 -0.21 18.21 -5.61
CA ILE A 179 0.39 18.08 -4.27
C ILE A 179 -0.33 16.99 -3.44
N PHE A 180 -1.65 16.83 -3.62
CA PHE A 180 -2.46 15.87 -2.85
C PHE A 180 -1.94 14.41 -2.94
N PRO A 181 -1.49 13.89 -4.11
CA PRO A 181 -0.85 12.58 -4.20
C PRO A 181 0.38 12.43 -3.31
N PHE A 182 1.28 13.41 -3.29
CA PHE A 182 2.49 13.35 -2.48
C PHE A 182 2.18 13.42 -0.99
N VAL A 183 1.22 14.25 -0.60
CA VAL A 183 0.74 14.32 0.79
C VAL A 183 0.06 13.01 1.20
N GLY A 184 -0.79 12.44 0.33
CA GLY A 184 -1.42 11.13 0.55
C GLY A 184 -0.41 10.00 0.68
N PHE A 185 0.62 10.00 -0.14
CA PHE A 185 1.71 9.03 -0.04
C PHE A 185 2.48 9.15 1.27
N GLY A 186 2.90 10.37 1.63
CA GLY A 186 3.64 10.60 2.88
C GLY A 186 2.81 10.26 4.12
N THR A 187 1.53 10.65 4.15
CA THR A 187 0.62 10.33 5.25
C THR A 187 0.29 8.85 5.33
N GLY A 188 0.16 8.16 4.19
CA GLY A 188 0.02 6.70 4.14
C GLY A 188 1.23 5.97 4.70
N MET A 189 2.46 6.41 4.36
CA MET A 189 3.68 5.86 4.95
C MET A 189 3.73 6.04 6.48
N LEU A 190 3.31 7.20 6.98
CA LEU A 190 3.22 7.45 8.42
C LEU A 190 2.21 6.51 9.11
N TRP A 191 1.06 6.26 8.48
CA TRP A 191 0.09 5.30 9.01
C TRP A 191 0.64 3.89 9.09
N ILE A 192 1.26 3.39 8.01
CA ILE A 192 1.91 2.07 8.01
C ILE A 192 2.95 1.99 9.14
N TYR A 193 3.72 3.06 9.35
CA TYR A 193 4.72 3.11 10.43
C TYR A 193 4.07 3.09 11.82
N ILE A 194 3.04 3.89 12.07
CA ILE A 194 2.33 3.93 13.36
C ILE A 194 1.70 2.56 13.64
N GLU A 195 1.01 1.97 12.66
CA GLU A 195 0.41 0.65 12.76
C GLU A 195 1.45 -0.43 13.06
N ALA A 196 2.57 -0.43 12.33
CA ALA A 196 3.65 -1.38 12.57
C ALA A 196 4.21 -1.27 13.99
N ASN A 197 4.39 -0.05 14.52
CA ASN A 197 4.86 0.15 15.88
C ASN A 197 3.86 -0.30 16.94
N GLU A 198 2.57 0.02 16.79
CA GLU A 198 1.55 -0.44 17.73
C GLU A 198 1.43 -1.96 17.73
N ILE A 199 1.50 -2.60 16.56
CA ILE A 199 1.53 -4.07 16.45
C ILE A 199 2.76 -4.63 17.19
N LEU A 200 3.95 -4.07 16.97
CA LEU A 200 5.17 -4.50 17.67
C LEU A 200 5.08 -4.28 19.19
N ASN A 201 4.47 -3.19 19.65
CA ASN A 201 4.26 -2.91 21.07
C ASN A 201 3.30 -3.91 21.71
N ILE A 202 2.17 -4.20 21.07
CA ILE A 202 1.21 -5.23 21.51
C ILE A 202 1.90 -6.59 21.56
N LEU A 203 2.69 -6.90 20.53
CA LEU A 203 3.41 -8.15 20.43
C LEU A 203 4.44 -8.32 21.55
N THR A 204 5.16 -7.24 21.89
CA THR A 204 6.10 -7.18 23.01
C THR A 204 5.39 -7.32 24.36
N ALA A 205 4.22 -6.68 24.51
CA ALA A 205 3.41 -6.79 25.72
C ALA A 205 2.86 -8.21 25.91
N LEU A 206 2.40 -8.85 24.83
CA LEU A 206 1.97 -10.26 24.84
C LEU A 206 3.14 -11.20 25.12
N GLY A 207 4.31 -10.94 24.54
CA GLY A 207 5.54 -11.67 24.87
C GLY A 207 5.86 -11.60 26.35
N THR A 208 5.78 -10.40 26.94
CA THR A 208 5.97 -10.21 28.38
C THR A 208 4.91 -10.94 29.21
N PHE A 209 3.64 -10.90 28.81
CA PHE A 209 2.54 -11.55 29.53
C PHE A 209 2.66 -13.08 29.52
N TRP A 210 3.03 -13.68 28.39
CA TRP A 210 3.23 -15.12 28.27
C TRP A 210 4.66 -15.58 28.63
N ASN A 211 5.54 -14.66 29.03
CA ASN A 211 6.95 -14.92 29.30
C ASN A 211 7.68 -15.59 28.11
N VAL A 212 7.35 -15.10 26.90
CA VAL A 212 7.89 -15.56 25.61
C VAL A 212 8.79 -14.45 25.05
N SER A 213 9.93 -14.83 24.49
CA SER A 213 10.87 -13.89 23.88
C SER A 213 10.26 -13.13 22.69
N ASN A 214 10.62 -11.85 22.54
CA ASN A 214 10.19 -11.03 21.41
C ASN A 214 10.56 -11.65 20.05
N ALA A 215 11.66 -12.41 20.01
CA ALA A 215 12.10 -13.15 18.83
C ALA A 215 11.09 -14.21 18.39
N VAL A 216 10.50 -14.98 19.32
CA VAL A 216 9.46 -15.97 18.99
C VAL A 216 8.17 -15.29 18.57
N MET A 217 7.78 -14.23 19.26
CA MET A 217 6.58 -13.49 18.90
C MET A 217 6.70 -12.89 17.49
N GLY A 218 7.89 -12.37 17.14
CA GLY A 218 8.23 -11.90 15.80
C GLY A 218 8.26 -13.03 14.76
N LEU A 219 8.86 -14.17 15.08
CA LEU A 219 8.87 -15.35 14.21
C LEU A 219 7.45 -15.83 13.87
N THR A 220 6.60 -15.90 14.89
CA THR A 220 5.28 -16.52 14.79
C THR A 220 4.26 -15.54 14.23
N PHE A 221 3.84 -14.56 15.01
CA PHE A 221 2.76 -13.65 14.65
C PHE A 221 3.16 -12.68 13.54
N LEU A 222 4.30 -12.00 13.65
CA LEU A 222 4.73 -11.02 12.64
C LEU A 222 5.14 -11.73 11.34
N GLY A 223 5.86 -12.86 11.44
CA GLY A 223 6.23 -13.71 10.32
C GLY A 223 5.02 -14.23 9.55
N TRP A 224 4.01 -14.79 10.24
CA TRP A 224 2.77 -15.22 9.57
C TRP A 224 1.96 -14.06 9.01
N ALA A 225 1.82 -12.96 9.75
CA ALA A 225 1.03 -11.80 9.31
C ALA A 225 1.55 -11.23 7.99
N ASN A 226 2.87 -11.17 7.82
CA ASN A 226 3.48 -10.66 6.60
C ASN A 226 3.34 -11.61 5.40
N ASN A 227 3.25 -12.93 5.61
CA ASN A 227 3.28 -13.92 4.53
C ASN A 227 1.92 -14.59 4.25
N VAL A 228 0.89 -14.38 5.07
CA VAL A 228 -0.43 -15.00 4.87
C VAL A 228 -1.11 -14.48 3.59
N GLY A 229 -0.94 -13.19 3.29
CA GLY A 229 -1.46 -12.58 2.06
C GLY A 229 -0.78 -13.17 0.82
N ASP A 230 0.55 -13.29 0.86
CA ASP A 230 1.35 -13.89 -0.20
C ASP A 230 0.98 -15.37 -0.40
N PHE A 231 0.79 -16.13 0.68
CA PHE A 231 0.33 -17.52 0.62
C PHE A 231 -1.03 -17.67 -0.09
N VAL A 232 -2.00 -16.81 0.25
CA VAL A 232 -3.33 -16.85 -0.37
C VAL A 232 -3.27 -16.41 -1.84
N ALA A 233 -2.47 -15.40 -2.16
CA ALA A 233 -2.28 -14.93 -3.53
C ALA A 233 -1.62 -16.01 -4.41
N ASP A 234 -0.50 -16.58 -3.97
CA ASP A 234 0.21 -17.64 -4.68
C ASP A 234 -0.64 -18.90 -4.84
N LEU A 235 -1.44 -19.26 -3.83
CA LEU A 235 -2.39 -20.37 -3.92
C LEU A 235 -3.45 -20.10 -5.00
N THR A 236 -3.90 -18.85 -5.14
CA THR A 236 -4.89 -18.47 -6.14
C THR A 236 -4.30 -18.57 -7.56
N ILE A 237 -3.09 -18.02 -7.76
CA ILE A 237 -2.35 -18.12 -9.03
C ILE A 237 -2.05 -19.58 -9.39
N ALA A 238 -1.69 -20.41 -8.40
CA ALA A 238 -1.45 -21.83 -8.61
C ALA A 238 -2.72 -22.58 -9.04
N LYS A 239 -3.89 -22.24 -8.48
CA LYS A 239 -5.20 -22.80 -8.88
C LYS A 239 -5.60 -22.42 -10.30
N GLU A 240 -5.15 -21.27 -10.80
CA GLU A 240 -5.35 -20.82 -12.18
C GLU A 240 -4.42 -21.53 -13.18
N GLY A 241 -3.63 -22.51 -12.73
CA GLY A 241 -2.72 -23.29 -13.58
C GLY A 241 -1.34 -22.67 -13.77
N GLN A 242 -1.06 -21.53 -13.13
CA GLN A 242 0.24 -20.85 -13.18
C GLN A 242 1.15 -21.25 -12.02
N SER A 243 1.23 -22.55 -11.70
CA SER A 243 2.01 -23.07 -10.58
C SER A 243 3.50 -22.73 -10.64
N ARG A 244 4.08 -22.63 -11.84
CA ARG A 244 5.49 -22.22 -12.03
C ARG A 244 5.74 -20.77 -11.64
N CYS A 245 4.76 -19.90 -11.90
CA CYS A 245 4.83 -18.49 -11.54
C CYS A 245 4.74 -18.33 -10.02
N ALA A 246 3.72 -18.93 -9.40
CA ALA A 246 3.54 -18.95 -7.95
C ALA A 246 4.77 -19.53 -7.22
N PHE A 247 5.33 -20.64 -7.73
CA PHE A 247 6.55 -21.22 -7.17
C PHE A 247 7.74 -20.26 -7.28
N SER A 248 7.93 -19.61 -8.43
CA SER A 248 9.01 -18.63 -8.60
C SER A 248 8.86 -17.41 -7.70
N ALA A 249 7.62 -16.94 -7.50
CA ALA A 249 7.32 -15.81 -6.64
C ALA A 249 7.66 -16.12 -5.17
N ALA A 250 7.21 -17.27 -4.67
CA ALA A 250 7.49 -17.72 -3.31
C ALA A 250 9.00 -17.90 -3.01
N PHE A 251 9.80 -18.34 -3.99
CA PHE A 251 11.25 -18.49 -3.81
C PHE A 251 12.03 -17.18 -3.94
N ALA A 252 11.62 -16.29 -4.85
CA ALA A 252 12.31 -15.02 -5.07
C ALA A 252 11.96 -13.96 -4.02
N GLY A 253 10.76 -14.04 -3.40
CA GLY A 253 10.25 -13.08 -2.43
C GLY A 253 11.16 -12.87 -1.21
N PRO A 254 11.45 -13.91 -0.40
CA PRO A 254 12.22 -13.72 0.84
C PRO A 254 13.63 -13.16 0.65
N PRO A 255 14.46 -13.64 -0.32
CA PRO A 255 15.77 -13.04 -0.57
C PRO A 255 15.68 -11.59 -1.04
N LEU A 256 14.70 -11.26 -1.90
CA LEU A 256 14.49 -9.89 -2.36
C LEU A 256 14.07 -8.97 -1.21
N TYR A 257 13.16 -9.44 -0.35
CA TYR A 257 12.73 -8.70 0.84
C TYR A 257 13.91 -8.42 1.77
N LEU A 258 14.76 -9.42 2.05
CA LEU A 258 15.93 -9.24 2.90
C LEU A 258 16.95 -8.25 2.31
N LEU A 259 17.27 -8.35 1.01
CA LEU A 259 18.18 -7.43 0.36
C LEU A 259 17.62 -5.99 0.32
N ALA A 260 16.35 -5.84 -0.05
CA ALA A 260 15.73 -4.54 -0.23
C ALA A 260 15.42 -3.84 1.10
N SER A 261 15.03 -4.58 2.14
CA SER A 261 14.71 -4.00 3.46
C SER A 261 15.96 -3.88 4.33
N VAL A 262 16.51 -5.02 4.79
CA VAL A 262 17.64 -5.07 5.71
C VAL A 262 18.90 -4.50 5.05
N GLY A 263 19.17 -4.90 3.80
CA GLY A 263 20.34 -4.39 3.06
C GLY A 263 20.31 -2.87 2.88
N LEU A 264 19.16 -2.32 2.48
CA LEU A 264 19.01 -0.87 2.33
C LEU A 264 19.02 -0.14 3.68
N ALA A 265 18.39 -0.70 4.72
CA ALA A 265 18.40 -0.12 6.06
C ALA A 265 19.82 -0.04 6.64
N CYS A 266 20.60 -1.12 6.51
CA CYS A 266 22.01 -1.14 6.90
C CYS A 266 22.84 -0.15 6.07
N PHE A 267 22.60 -0.07 4.75
CA PHE A 267 23.28 0.87 3.88
C PHE A 267 23.02 2.33 4.28
N VAL A 268 21.75 2.70 4.50
CA VAL A 268 21.35 4.05 4.92
C VAL A 268 21.93 4.39 6.29
N THR A 269 21.87 3.46 7.25
CA THR A 269 22.41 3.67 8.59
C THR A 269 23.93 3.82 8.58
N SER A 270 24.62 3.01 7.77
CA SER A 270 26.07 3.09 7.60
C SER A 270 26.46 4.41 6.93
N ALA A 271 25.76 4.80 5.86
CA ALA A 271 25.98 6.08 5.17
C ALA A 271 25.74 7.29 6.10
N ALA A 272 24.72 7.24 6.97
CA ALA A 272 24.42 8.31 7.92
C ALA A 272 25.50 8.45 9.01
N ASN A 273 26.15 7.34 9.38
CA ASN A 273 27.18 7.28 10.42
C ASN A 273 28.62 7.26 9.85
N GLY A 274 28.82 7.69 8.61
CA GLY A 274 30.16 7.81 8.00
C GLY A 274 30.84 6.48 7.69
N PHE A 275 30.07 5.46 7.31
CA PHE A 275 30.53 4.09 7.05
C PHE A 275 31.21 3.43 8.24
N THR A 276 30.74 3.73 9.45
CA THR A 276 31.16 3.03 10.67
C THR A 276 30.50 1.67 10.79
N ASP A 277 31.16 0.76 11.50
CA ASP A 277 30.67 -0.59 11.75
C ASP A 277 29.35 -0.56 12.56
N ILE A 278 28.31 -1.19 12.03
CA ILE A 278 27.03 -1.34 12.72
C ILE A 278 27.11 -2.64 13.54
N PRO A 279 27.06 -2.58 14.88
CA PRO A 279 27.11 -3.78 15.70
C PRO A 279 25.79 -4.57 15.54
N ILE A 280 25.84 -5.67 14.80
CA ILE A 280 24.72 -6.61 14.70
C ILE A 280 24.86 -7.61 15.84
N ASN A 281 24.05 -7.46 16.88
CA ASN A 281 24.03 -8.40 18.01
C ASN A 281 23.15 -9.59 17.65
N ILE A 282 23.77 -10.70 17.25
CA ILE A 282 23.04 -11.92 16.88
C ILE A 282 22.84 -12.78 18.13
N GLN A 283 21.58 -12.96 18.52
CA GLN A 283 21.15 -13.85 19.59
C GLN A 283 21.11 -15.31 19.14
N ASN A 284 21.20 -16.25 20.08
CA ASN A 284 21.18 -17.70 19.80
C ASN A 284 19.94 -18.13 18.99
N VAL A 285 18.79 -17.52 19.27
CA VAL A 285 17.54 -17.79 18.53
C VAL A 285 17.68 -17.41 17.06
N GLU A 286 18.29 -16.27 16.75
CA GLU A 286 18.47 -15.78 15.38
C GLU A 286 19.44 -16.66 14.58
N ILE A 287 20.49 -17.18 15.24
CA ILE A 287 21.40 -18.16 14.63
C ILE A 287 20.65 -19.43 14.26
N VAL A 288 19.84 -19.97 15.18
CA VAL A 288 19.05 -21.18 14.93
C VAL A 288 18.04 -20.95 13.81
N LEU A 289 17.41 -19.76 13.76
CA LEU A 289 16.51 -19.38 12.67
C LEU A 289 17.23 -19.35 11.32
N PHE A 290 18.42 -18.75 11.26
CA PHE A 290 19.21 -18.70 10.03
C PHE A 290 19.58 -20.10 9.54
N ILE A 291 20.02 -20.98 10.44
CA ILE A 291 20.33 -22.38 10.12
C ILE A 291 19.07 -23.11 9.65
N CYS A 292 17.94 -22.97 10.35
CA CYS A 292 16.68 -23.61 9.99
C CYS A 292 16.18 -23.17 8.60
N VAL A 293 16.32 -21.89 8.26
CA VAL A 293 15.96 -21.37 6.93
C VAL A 293 16.84 -21.98 5.85
N ILE A 294 18.16 -22.06 6.05
CA ILE A 294 19.07 -22.69 5.09
C ILE A 294 18.74 -24.18 4.93
N VAL A 295 18.53 -24.90 6.04
CA VAL A 295 18.17 -26.32 6.01
C VAL A 295 16.83 -26.52 5.30
N CYS A 296 15.83 -25.68 5.55
CA CYS A 296 14.54 -25.74 4.84
C CYS A 296 14.70 -25.45 3.34
N ALA A 297 15.52 -24.46 2.98
CA ALA A 297 15.80 -24.14 1.58
C ALA A 297 16.51 -25.31 0.88
N MET A 298 17.51 -25.93 1.52
CA MET A 298 18.18 -27.11 0.96
C MET A 298 17.26 -28.33 0.90
N ALA A 299 16.45 -28.55 1.94
CA ALA A 299 15.44 -29.60 2.01
C ALA A 299 14.33 -29.40 0.96
N SER A 300 14.10 -28.18 0.49
CA SER A 300 13.17 -27.92 -0.61
C SER A 300 13.72 -28.33 -1.98
N LEU A 301 15.05 -28.21 -2.16
CA LEU A 301 15.73 -28.57 -3.41
C LEU A 301 15.88 -30.09 -3.57
N LEU A 302 16.16 -30.82 -2.48
CA LEU A 302 16.43 -32.25 -2.53
C LEU A 302 15.27 -33.07 -3.16
N PRO A 303 14.00 -33.00 -2.67
CA PRO A 303 12.87 -33.69 -3.27
C PRO A 303 12.62 -33.26 -4.72
N LEU A 304 12.85 -31.99 -5.04
CA LEU A 304 12.70 -31.47 -6.39
C LEU A 304 13.69 -32.11 -7.37
N VAL A 305 14.97 -32.20 -6.97
CA VAL A 305 16.03 -32.82 -7.77
C VAL A 305 15.75 -34.32 -7.95
N PHE A 306 15.39 -35.03 -6.89
CA PHE A 306 15.05 -36.46 -6.97
C PHE A 306 13.83 -36.73 -7.87
N ARG A 307 12.91 -35.78 -7.99
CA ARG A 307 11.70 -35.88 -8.84
C ARG A 307 11.88 -35.23 -10.22
N ARG A 308 13.12 -34.96 -10.66
CA ARG A 308 13.42 -34.34 -11.97
C ARG A 308 12.63 -33.03 -12.18
N PHE A 309 12.58 -32.18 -11.15
CA PHE A 309 11.90 -30.87 -11.16
C PHE A 309 10.39 -30.92 -11.41
N HIS A 310 9.74 -32.06 -11.17
CA HIS A 310 8.28 -32.15 -11.17
C HIS A 310 7.74 -31.91 -9.75
N ALA A 311 7.00 -30.81 -9.59
CA ALA A 311 6.35 -30.44 -8.35
C ALA A 311 5.05 -31.25 -8.15
N ASP A 312 5.20 -32.49 -7.68
CA ASP A 312 4.09 -33.38 -7.36
C ASP A 312 3.58 -33.20 -5.92
N ARG A 313 2.41 -33.78 -5.62
CA ARG A 313 1.82 -33.79 -4.27
C ARG A 313 2.78 -34.32 -3.19
N PHE A 314 3.65 -35.26 -3.54
CA PHE A 314 4.67 -35.78 -2.63
C PHE A 314 5.67 -34.71 -2.20
N VAL A 315 6.16 -33.90 -3.15
CA VAL A 315 7.07 -32.78 -2.86
C VAL A 315 6.38 -31.78 -1.93
N ALA A 316 5.11 -31.46 -2.19
CA ALA A 316 4.32 -30.56 -1.34
C ALA A 316 4.20 -31.07 0.10
N ILE A 317 3.91 -32.37 0.29
CA ILE A 317 3.85 -32.99 1.62
C ILE A 317 5.20 -32.91 2.32
N CYS A 318 6.30 -33.24 1.63
CA CYS A 318 7.65 -33.13 2.19
C CYS A 318 7.99 -31.71 2.64
N LEU A 319 7.62 -30.69 1.85
CA LEU A 319 7.83 -29.28 2.19
C LEU A 319 7.03 -28.84 3.41
N ILE A 320 5.76 -29.26 3.50
CA ILE A 320 4.92 -28.96 4.67
C ILE A 320 5.48 -29.63 5.93
N VAL A 321 5.92 -30.88 5.85
CA VAL A 321 6.53 -31.59 6.99
C VAL A 321 7.84 -30.91 7.40
N ALA A 322 8.69 -30.54 6.46
CA ALA A 322 9.93 -29.82 6.74
C ALA A 322 9.67 -28.45 7.41
N TYR A 323 8.68 -27.71 6.91
CA TYR A 323 8.24 -26.44 7.50
C TYR A 323 7.74 -26.63 8.94
N LEU A 324 6.83 -27.58 9.18
CA LEU A 324 6.30 -27.85 10.51
C LEU A 324 7.39 -28.27 11.49
N PHE A 325 8.33 -29.11 11.04
CA PHE A 325 9.47 -29.52 11.85
C PHE A 325 10.38 -28.35 12.23
N ALA A 326 10.76 -27.52 11.25
CA ALA A 326 11.59 -26.34 11.49
C ALA A 326 10.87 -25.29 12.36
N PHE A 327 9.56 -25.12 12.16
CA PHE A 327 8.73 -24.25 12.98
C PHE A 327 8.71 -24.71 14.43
N VAL A 328 8.51 -26.01 14.69
CA VAL A 328 8.53 -26.59 16.04
C VAL A 328 9.90 -26.41 16.69
N ILE A 329 11.00 -26.69 15.98
CA ILE A 329 12.37 -26.48 16.52
C ILE A 329 12.59 -25.01 16.87
N SER A 330 12.19 -24.09 15.98
CA SER A 330 12.35 -22.66 16.19
C SER A 330 11.55 -22.17 17.40
N LEU A 331 10.35 -22.70 17.57
CA LEU A 331 9.48 -22.40 18.72
C LEU A 331 10.05 -22.98 20.02
N LEU A 332 10.51 -24.23 20.03
CA LEU A 332 11.15 -24.84 21.20
C LEU A 332 12.45 -24.13 21.61
N THR A 333 13.20 -23.64 20.63
CA THR A 333 14.45 -22.89 20.87
C THR A 333 14.13 -21.53 21.48
N GLY A 334 13.19 -20.78 20.90
CA GLY A 334 12.90 -19.43 21.38
C GLY A 334 12.01 -19.38 22.63
N LEU A 335 11.36 -20.49 23.00
CA LEU A 335 10.77 -20.69 24.33
C LEU A 335 11.82 -21.09 25.39
N GLU A 336 13.11 -21.13 25.02
CA GLU A 336 14.22 -21.48 25.90
C GLU A 336 14.13 -22.89 26.50
N ILE A 337 13.30 -23.77 25.91
CA ILE A 337 13.15 -25.18 26.35
C ILE A 337 14.37 -26.00 25.92
N LEU A 338 14.86 -25.76 24.70
CA LEU A 338 15.99 -26.49 24.12
C LEU A 338 17.35 -25.95 24.59
N TRP A 339 17.42 -24.65 24.89
CA TRP A 339 18.62 -23.98 25.38
C TRP A 339 18.23 -22.99 26.49
N PRO A 340 18.02 -23.48 27.72
CA PRO A 340 17.70 -22.60 28.84
C PRO A 340 18.87 -21.63 29.05
N PRO A 341 18.60 -20.37 29.42
CA PRO A 341 19.65 -19.42 29.74
C PRO A 341 20.50 -20.02 30.85
N THR A 342 21.80 -20.19 30.58
CA THR A 342 22.76 -20.58 31.62
C THR A 342 22.58 -19.62 32.78
N ALA A 343 22.14 -20.13 33.92
CA ALA A 343 22.01 -19.36 35.15
C ALA A 343 23.34 -18.61 35.36
N SER A 344 23.33 -17.30 35.13
CA SER A 344 24.42 -16.46 35.58
C SER A 344 24.46 -16.59 37.10
N SER A 345 25.59 -17.06 37.59
CA SER A 345 25.98 -17.07 38.99
C SER A 345 25.53 -15.78 39.71
N PRO A 346 25.00 -15.85 40.93
CA PRO A 346 24.67 -14.65 41.69
C PRO A 346 25.96 -13.91 42.12
N SER A 347 25.86 -12.58 42.08
CA SER A 347 26.69 -11.56 42.76
C SER A 347 28.08 -11.18 42.19
N SER A 348 28.14 -9.94 41.68
CA SER A 348 28.94 -8.84 42.24
C SER A 348 28.55 -7.54 41.51
N SER A 349 27.55 -6.79 41.98
CA SER A 349 27.73 -5.59 42.82
C SER A 349 28.42 -4.40 42.11
N GLN A 350 27.71 -3.25 42.11
CA GLN A 350 28.17 -1.86 41.88
C GLN A 350 28.37 -1.46 40.41
N GLN A 351 27.91 -0.30 39.92
CA GLN A 351 27.29 0.89 40.52
C GLN A 351 26.54 1.66 39.42
#